data_AF-A0A419HNS9-F1
#
_entry.id   AF-A0A419HNS9-F1
#
_cell.length_a   1.000
_cell.length_b   1.000
_cell.length_c   1.000
_cell.angle_alpha   90.00
_cell.angle_beta   90.00
_cell.angle_gamma   90.00
#
_symmetry.space_group_name_H-M   'P 1'
#
loop_
_entity.id
_entity.type
_entity.pdbx_description
1 polymer ?
#
loop_
_entity_poly.entity_id
_entity_poly.type
_entity_poly.pdbx_seq_one_letter_code
_entity_poly.pdbx_strand_id
1 'polypeptide(L)'
;MACDCNVSRILLGPKGEVLDVGRSTRVAPVALRRALTLRDEHCSWDGCEAPAKYCDVHHVEVHWAHGGETNLKNCGLYCGHHHTAIHTYDTVTVRRPDGGFLTRLRQ
;
A
#
# COMPACT_ATOMS: atom_id res chain seq x y z
N MET A 1 15.03 -30.16 0.49
CA MET A 1 14.05 -29.40 1.27
C MET A 1 14.57 -27.97 1.37
N ALA A 2 14.28 -27.14 0.36
CA ALA A 2 14.60 -25.72 0.43
C ALA A 2 13.58 -25.11 1.40
N CYS A 3 14.06 -24.64 2.55
CA CYS A 3 13.29 -23.82 3.48
C CYS A 3 12.84 -22.58 2.71
N ASP A 4 11.54 -22.24 2.73
CA ASP A 4 11.00 -21.02 2.12
C ASP A 4 11.58 -19.79 2.84
N CYS A 5 12.84 -19.48 2.55
CA CYS A 5 13.56 -18.36 3.11
C CYS A 5 13.15 -17.12 2.33
N ASN A 6 12.23 -16.36 2.91
CA ASN A 6 11.85 -15.05 2.38
C ASN A 6 12.83 -14.00 2.90
N VAL A 7 13.76 -13.57 2.05
CA VAL A 7 14.70 -12.49 2.35
C VAL A 7 13.99 -11.16 2.09
N SER A 8 13.52 -10.51 3.15
CA SER A 8 12.93 -9.18 3.08
C SER A 8 13.90 -8.14 3.65
N ARG A 9 14.12 -7.04 2.92
CA ARG A 9 14.87 -5.90 3.45
C ARG A 9 14.00 -5.16 4.45
N ILE A 10 14.53 -4.94 5.64
CA ILE A 10 13.91 -4.04 6.62
C ILE A 10 14.49 -2.65 6.39
N LEU A 11 13.68 -1.73 5.87
CA LEU A 11 14.04 -0.32 5.85
C LEU A 11 13.57 0.32 7.14
N LEU A 12 14.53 0.88 7.87
CA LEU A 12 14.26 1.61 9.10
C LEU A 12 14.22 3.10 8.79
N GLY A 13 13.23 3.79 9.36
CA GLY A 13 13.25 5.24 9.41
C GLY A 13 14.33 5.76 10.36
N PRO A 14 14.52 7.09 10.44
CA PRO A 14 15.63 7.70 11.19
C PRO A 14 15.68 7.33 12.68
N LYS A 15 14.56 6.88 13.27
CA LYS A 15 14.48 6.45 14.68
C LYS A 15 14.39 4.94 14.83
N GLY A 16 14.72 4.16 13.78
CA GLY A 16 14.66 2.70 13.82
C GLY A 16 13.26 2.13 13.56
N GLU A 17 12.31 2.92 13.06
CA GLU A 17 10.95 2.44 12.78
C GLU A 17 10.86 1.62 11.49
N VAL A 18 10.18 0.47 11.53
CA VAL A 18 10.07 -0.43 10.37
C VAL A 18 9.09 0.14 9.33
N LEU A 19 9.63 0.61 8.20
CA LEU A 19 8.87 1.20 7.09
C LEU A 19 8.70 0.25 5.90
N ASP A 20 9.48 -0.82 5.85
CA ASP A 20 9.45 -1.86 4.82
C ASP A 20 9.67 -3.21 5.49
N VAL A 21 8.82 -4.19 5.18
CA VAL A 21 8.95 -5.58 5.62
C VAL A 21 8.91 -6.56 4.45
N GLY A 22 9.08 -6.07 3.22
CA GLY A 22 9.03 -6.87 2.00
C GLY A 22 7.82 -7.79 1.97
N ARG A 23 8.07 -9.09 1.91
CA ARG A 23 7.02 -10.12 1.88
C ARG A 23 6.87 -10.87 3.21
N SER A 24 7.53 -10.43 4.27
CA SER A 24 7.44 -11.10 5.59
C SER A 24 6.03 -11.10 6.17
N THR A 25 5.19 -10.13 5.83
CA THR A 25 3.77 -10.09 6.24
C THR A 25 2.92 -9.27 5.27
N ARG A 26 1.62 -9.59 5.19
CA ARG A 26 0.62 -8.78 4.51
C ARG A 26 0.12 -7.60 5.35
N VAL A 27 0.34 -7.64 6.67
CA VAL A 27 -0.15 -6.63 7.60
C VAL A 27 0.85 -5.47 7.61
N ALA A 28 0.40 -4.28 7.23
CA ALA A 28 1.22 -3.09 7.28
C ALA A 28 1.66 -2.78 8.72
N PRO A 29 2.97 -2.64 9.00
CA PRO A 29 3.45 -2.18 10.31
C PRO A 29 2.85 -0.82 10.68
N VAL A 30 2.70 -0.54 11.98
CA VAL A 30 2.17 0.75 12.46
C VAL A 30 2.97 1.94 11.93
N ALA A 31 4.28 1.81 11.82
CA ALA A 31 5.14 2.85 11.25
C ALA A 31 4.89 3.08 9.76
N LEU A 32 4.74 2.01 8.96
CA LEU A 32 4.29 2.11 7.57
C LEU A 32 2.92 2.79 7.48
N ARG A 33 1.95 2.40 8.32
CA ARG A 33 0.62 3.05 8.36
C ARG A 33 0.71 4.55 8.66
N ARG A 34 1.55 4.95 9.61
CA ARG A 34 1.78 6.38 9.94
C ARG A 34 2.40 7.13 8.76
N ALA A 35 3.40 6.55 8.12
CA ALA A 35 4.03 7.14 6.95
C ALA A 35 3.05 7.28 5.78
N LEU A 36 2.18 6.29 5.54
CA LEU A 36 1.10 6.37 4.56
C LEU A 36 0.08 7.45 4.92
N THR A 37 -0.26 7.61 6.21
CA THR A 37 -1.19 8.65 6.68
C THR A 37 -0.65 10.05 6.40
N LEU A 38 0.64 10.29 6.62
CA LEU A 38 1.29 11.58 6.34
C LEU A 38 1.46 11.83 4.84
N ARG A 39 1.70 10.77 4.06
CA ARG A 39 1.96 10.90 2.62
C ARG A 39 0.68 11.06 1.81
N ASP A 40 -0.34 10.27 2.13
CA ASP A 40 -1.56 10.19 1.30
C ASP A 40 -2.63 11.16 1.79
N GLU A 41 -2.71 11.43 3.11
CA GLU A 41 -3.66 12.31 3.83
C GLU A 41 -5.16 11.95 3.68
N HIS A 42 -5.55 11.48 2.50
CA HIS A 42 -6.87 11.08 2.06
C HIS A 42 -6.80 9.74 1.31
N CYS A 43 -7.95 9.27 0.84
CA CYS A 43 -8.04 8.12 -0.05
C CYS A 43 -7.24 8.39 -1.33
N SER A 44 -6.37 7.45 -1.69
CA SER A 44 -5.55 7.45 -2.90
C SER A 44 -6.34 7.16 -4.19
N TRP A 45 -7.66 7.27 -4.18
CA TRP A 45 -8.48 7.13 -5.38
C TRP A 45 -8.65 8.51 -6.01
N ASP A 46 -8.52 8.61 -7.34
CA ASP A 46 -8.57 9.89 -8.06
C ASP A 46 -9.87 10.65 -7.75
N GLY A 47 -9.74 11.85 -7.18
CA GLY A 47 -10.86 12.70 -6.78
C GLY A 47 -11.57 12.33 -5.46
N CYS A 48 -11.05 11.38 -4.67
CA CYS A 48 -11.64 11.04 -3.38
C CYS A 48 -10.98 11.79 -2.20
N GLU A 49 -11.77 12.56 -1.46
CA GLU A 49 -11.31 13.34 -0.31
C GLU A 49 -11.60 12.67 1.05
N ALA A 50 -11.90 11.36 1.07
CA ALA A 50 -12.15 10.66 2.32
C ALA A 50 -10.87 10.68 3.18
N PRO A 51 -10.89 11.19 4.43
CA PRO A 51 -9.68 11.37 5.22
C PRO A 51 -9.04 10.03 5.60
N ALA A 52 -7.72 10.02 5.80
CA ALA A 52 -6.93 8.82 6.10
C ALA A 52 -7.48 7.97 7.27
N LYS A 53 -8.15 8.59 8.26
CA LYS A 53 -8.77 7.88 9.38
C LYS A 53 -9.87 6.90 8.97
N TYR A 54 -10.48 7.06 7.80
CA TYR A 54 -11.49 6.16 7.24
C TYR A 54 -10.92 5.21 6.18
N CYS A 55 -9.60 5.21 6.01
CA CYS A 55 -8.94 4.44 4.98
C CYS A 55 -8.20 3.24 5.57
N ASP A 56 -8.08 2.16 4.80
CA ASP A 56 -7.22 1.01 5.06
C ASP A 56 -5.97 1.05 4.18
N VAL A 57 -4.93 0.30 4.57
CA VAL A 57 -3.73 0.13 3.73
C VAL A 57 -4.00 -0.96 2.69
N HIS A 58 -3.74 -0.66 1.43
CA HIS A 58 -3.91 -1.58 0.30
C HIS A 58 -2.64 -1.67 -0.55
N HIS A 59 -2.38 -2.84 -1.15
CA HIS A 59 -1.27 -3.07 -2.07
C HIS A 59 -1.65 -2.69 -3.52
N VAL A 60 -1.05 -1.64 -4.07
CA VAL A 60 -1.58 -0.91 -5.24
C VAL A 60 -1.05 -1.33 -6.60
N GLU A 61 0.23 -1.67 -6.74
CA GLU A 61 0.82 -2.04 -8.04
C GLU A 61 0.71 -3.56 -8.23
N VAL A 62 1.23 -4.29 -7.25
CA VAL A 62 1.19 -5.74 -7.21
C VAL A 62 0.46 -6.15 -5.95
N HIS A 63 -0.65 -6.86 -6.11
CA HIS A 63 -1.39 -7.38 -4.96
C HIS A 63 -0.49 -8.33 -4.16
N TRP A 64 -0.64 -8.37 -2.83
CA TRP A 64 0.21 -9.19 -1.98
C TRP A 64 0.19 -10.68 -2.38
N ALA A 65 -0.98 -11.20 -2.77
CA ALA A 65 -1.15 -12.57 -3.23
C ALA A 65 -0.40 -12.89 -4.54
N HIS A 66 -0.03 -11.87 -5.32
CA HIS A 66 0.64 -12.03 -6.62
C HIS A 66 2.14 -11.73 -6.59
N GLY A 67 2.72 -11.35 -5.44
CA GLY A 67 4.09 -10.85 -5.46
C GLY A 67 4.35 -9.65 -4.56
N GLY A 68 3.31 -8.87 -4.28
CA GLY A 68 3.44 -7.50 -3.78
C GLY A 68 4.10 -7.36 -2.42
N GLU A 69 5.09 -6.48 -2.34
CA GLU A 69 5.77 -6.14 -1.10
C GLU A 69 4.93 -5.21 -0.23
N THR A 70 5.07 -5.34 1.09
CA THR A 70 4.48 -4.47 2.09
C THR A 70 5.48 -3.37 2.45
N ASN A 71 5.44 -2.30 1.65
CA ASN A 71 6.32 -1.15 1.79
C ASN A 71 5.65 0.14 1.32
N LEU A 72 6.30 1.27 1.53
CA LEU A 72 5.77 2.56 1.09
C LEU A 72 5.49 2.60 -0.40
N LYS A 73 6.31 1.99 -1.26
CA LYS A 73 6.14 2.11 -2.72
C LYS A 73 4.88 1.40 -3.21
N ASN A 74 4.64 0.19 -2.71
CA ASN A 74 3.54 -0.66 -3.16
C ASN A 74 2.28 -0.55 -2.28
N CYS A 75 2.27 0.24 -1.20
CA CYS A 75 1.08 0.45 -0.38
C CYS A 75 0.50 1.86 -0.53
N GLY A 76 -0.83 1.99 -0.43
CA GLY A 76 -1.59 3.26 -0.41
C GLY A 76 -2.83 3.19 0.49
N LEU A 77 -3.48 4.33 0.74
CA LEU A 77 -4.68 4.42 1.57
C LEU A 77 -5.97 4.39 0.74
N TYR A 78 -6.94 3.56 1.12
CA TYR A 78 -8.26 3.54 0.46
C TYR A 78 -9.40 3.48 1.46
N CYS A 79 -10.41 4.34 1.27
CA CYS A 79 -11.64 4.26 2.06
C CYS A 79 -12.36 2.94 1.79
N GLY A 80 -13.25 2.52 2.70
CA GLY A 80 -13.96 1.24 2.56
C GLY A 80 -14.64 1.05 1.19
N HIS A 81 -15.26 2.10 0.65
CA HIS A 81 -15.90 2.07 -0.68
C HIS A 81 -14.90 1.71 -1.79
N HIS A 82 -13.80 2.47 -1.90
CA HIS A 82 -12.80 2.24 -2.95
C HIS A 82 -11.94 1.01 -2.68
N HIS A 83 -11.73 0.62 -1.42
CA HIS A 83 -11.03 -0.61 -1.08
C HIS A 83 -11.82 -1.82 -1.60
N THR A 84 -13.15 -1.84 -1.43
CA THR A 84 -14.02 -2.86 -2.04
C THR A 84 -14.00 -2.79 -3.56
N ALA A 85 -14.02 -1.59 -4.15
CA ALA A 85 -13.97 -1.42 -5.59
C ALA A 85 -12.70 -2.03 -6.21
N ILE A 86 -11.54 -1.85 -5.58
CA ILE A 86 -10.28 -2.43 -6.08
C ILE A 86 -10.36 -3.95 -6.15
N HIS A 87 -10.87 -4.59 -5.10
CA HIS A 87 -11.01 -6.05 -5.06
C HIS A 87 -12.07 -6.56 -6.05
N THR A 88 -13.10 -5.75 -6.31
CA THR A 88 -14.23 -6.13 -7.18
C THR A 88 -13.88 -6.02 -8.66
N TYR A 89 -13.14 -4.97 -9.04
CA TYR A 89 -12.86 -4.64 -10.44
C TYR A 89 -11.42 -4.98 -10.86
N ASP A 90 -10.64 -5.64 -10.00
CA ASP A 90 -9.22 -5.93 -10.19
C ASP A 90 -8.47 -4.73 -10.76
N THR A 91 -8.49 -3.61 -10.04
CA THR A 91 -7.84 -2.39 -10.51
C THR A 91 -6.37 -2.36 -10.10
N VAL A 92 -5.54 -1.76 -10.95
CA VAL A 92 -4.18 -1.32 -10.59
C VAL A 92 -4.20 0.17 -10.29
N THR A 93 -3.48 0.58 -9.25
CA THR A 93 -3.25 2.01 -9.02
C THR A 93 -1.79 2.34 -9.24
N VAL A 94 -1.57 3.34 -10.09
CA VAL A 94 -0.25 3.87 -10.41
C VAL A 94 -0.10 5.22 -9.73
N ARG A 95 1.03 5.43 -9.04
CA ARG A 95 1.37 6.75 -8.52
C ARG A 95 1.78 7.68 -9.67
N ARG A 96 1.15 8.85 -9.75
CA ARG A 96 1.52 9.89 -10.70
C ARG A 96 2.76 10.65 -10.22
N PRO A 97 3.57 11.23 -11.13
CA PRO A 97 4.76 12.01 -10.77
C PRO A 97 4.45 13.27 -9.93
N ASP A 98 3.24 13.81 -10.04
CA ASP A 98 2.73 14.95 -9.26
C ASP A 98 2.37 14.59 -7.81
N GLY A 99 2.55 13.33 -7.41
CA GLY A 99 2.20 12.83 -6.08
C GLY A 99 0.78 12.27 -5.98
N GLY A 100 -0.06 12.49 -6.99
CA GLY A 100 -1.40 11.93 -7.08
C GLY A 100 -1.41 10.44 -7.42
N PHE A 101 -2.60 9.87 -7.53
CA PHE A 101 -2.81 8.46 -7.83
C PHE A 101 -3.78 8.32 -9.01
N LEU A 102 -3.53 7.32 -9.86
CA LEU A 102 -4.40 6.96 -10.96
C LEU A 102 -4.79 5.49 -10.85
N THR A 103 -6.05 5.24 -10.54
CA THR A 103 -6.62 3.89 -10.49
C THR A 103 -7.26 3.56 -11.84
N ARG A 104 -6.92 2.40 -12.41
CA ARG A 104 -7.48 1.88 -13.67
C ARG A 104 -7.67 0.36 -13.60
N LEU A 105 -8.51 -0.20 -14.46
CA LEU A 105 -8.68 -1.66 -14.57
C LEU A 105 -7.35 -2.32 -14.97
N ARG A 106 -7.05 -3.49 -14.38
CA ARG A 106 -5.94 -4.35 -14.80
C ARG A 106 -6.39 -5.06 -16.10
N GLN A 107 -5.82 -4.65 -17.23
CA GLN A 107 -6.02 -5.31 -18.53
C GLN A 107 -5.30 -6.65 -18.59
#